data_AF-A0A817DT67-F1
#
_entry.id   AF-A0A817DT67-F1
#
_cell.length_a   1.000
_cell.length_b   1.000
_cell.length_c   1.000
_cell.angle_alpha   90.00
_cell.angle_beta   90.00
_cell.angle_gamma   90.00
#
_symmetry.space_group_name_H-M   'P 1'
#
loop_
_entity.id
_entity.type
_entity.pdbx_description
1 polymer ?
#
loop_
_entity_poly.entity_id
_entity_poly.type
_entity_poly.pdbx_seq_one_letter_code
_entity_poly.pdbx_strand_id
1 'polypeptide(L)'
;MERNETGFQSRGQMLDYFQAVTSFNFEDSIHYLSQHEWNLNNALQAFYAENVREVGLMNGGNQDLTSMIIREKNDGYFAKMVYELENSSKAQMDISSLVVMGEIKRIALVAHDKKKAELIECLQQYRDILAKHKLYGTGTTGTLVEEALKIPVTKFESGPRGGDQQLGAKITSRELDILIFFIDPLDSHPHAADVQALLRLAQVYGIVCATTAATVDFLLSSTKMSEPHFRKIQTSQTSKPK
;
A
#
# COMPACT_ATOMS: atom_id res chain seq x y z
N MET A 1 6.38 40.36 -15.19
CA MET A 1 6.47 38.89 -15.17
C MET A 1 5.14 38.39 -14.66
N GLU A 2 4.32 37.87 -15.56
CA GLU A 2 3.03 37.28 -15.19
C GLU A 2 3.31 36.01 -14.40
N ARG A 3 2.82 35.95 -13.16
CA ARG A 3 2.74 34.69 -12.41
C ARG A 3 1.65 33.87 -13.08
N ASN A 4 1.92 32.62 -13.42
CA ASN A 4 0.86 31.69 -13.81
C ASN A 4 -0.10 31.48 -12.62
N GLU A 5 -1.32 30.99 -12.88
CA GLU A 5 -2.38 30.75 -11.87
C GLU A 5 -1.95 29.82 -10.72
N THR A 6 -0.74 29.27 -10.82
CA THR A 6 -0.17 28.23 -9.98
C THR A 6 1.06 28.68 -9.19
N GLY A 7 1.52 29.92 -9.40
CA GLY A 7 2.52 30.60 -8.56
C GLY A 7 3.98 30.55 -9.03
N PHE A 8 4.31 29.78 -10.06
CA PHE A 8 5.68 29.67 -10.58
C PHE A 8 5.99 30.79 -11.59
N GLN A 9 7.21 31.34 -11.53
CA GLN A 9 7.63 32.39 -12.47
C GLN A 9 8.13 31.82 -13.81
N SER A 10 8.49 30.52 -13.84
CA SER A 10 8.90 29.83 -15.06
C SER A 10 8.82 28.30 -14.93
N ARG A 11 8.78 27.59 -16.08
CA ARG A 11 8.86 26.13 -16.17
C ARG A 11 10.15 25.56 -15.56
N GLY A 12 11.28 26.25 -15.72
CA GLY A 12 12.56 25.86 -15.11
C GLY A 12 12.46 25.82 -13.59
N GLN A 13 11.88 26.87 -12.99
CA GLN A 13 11.68 26.96 -11.55
C GLN A 13 10.75 25.85 -11.00
N MET A 14 9.75 25.43 -11.78
CA MET A 14 8.87 24.33 -11.40
C MET A 14 9.61 22.99 -11.42
N LEU A 15 10.40 22.72 -12.46
CA LEU A 15 11.20 21.49 -12.58
C LEU A 15 12.27 21.41 -11.50
N ASP A 16 12.96 22.51 -11.20
CA ASP A 16 13.96 22.57 -10.12
C ASP A 16 13.32 22.29 -8.75
N TYR A 17 12.10 22.80 -8.52
CA TYR A 17 11.34 22.53 -7.31
C TYR A 17 10.96 21.04 -7.16
N PHE A 18 10.47 20.41 -8.23
CA PHE A 18 10.17 18.97 -8.21
C PHE A 18 11.43 18.11 -8.05
N GLN A 19 12.51 18.48 -8.73
CA GLN A 19 13.78 17.78 -8.64
C GLN A 19 14.36 17.85 -7.22
N ALA A 20 14.22 19.00 -6.53
CA ALA A 20 14.61 19.16 -5.13
C ALA A 20 13.76 18.29 -4.19
N VAL A 21 12.42 18.39 -4.26
CA VAL A 21 11.52 17.62 -3.37
C VAL A 21 11.62 16.10 -3.59
N THR A 22 12.00 15.65 -4.78
CA THR A 22 12.18 14.22 -5.11
C THR A 22 13.57 13.67 -4.82
N SER A 23 14.52 14.52 -4.42
CA SER A 23 15.90 14.14 -4.08
C SER A 23 16.24 14.27 -2.60
N PHE A 24 15.32 14.79 -1.78
CA PHE A 24 15.48 14.88 -0.33
C PHE A 24 14.94 13.65 0.42
N ASN A 25 15.48 13.41 1.61
CA ASN A 25 14.84 12.51 2.57
C ASN A 25 13.56 13.16 3.14
N PHE A 26 12.82 12.39 3.93
CA PHE A 26 11.49 12.81 4.40
C PHE A 26 11.53 14.10 5.25
N GLU A 27 12.46 14.21 6.21
CA GLU A 27 12.57 15.40 7.08
C GLU A 27 13.02 16.64 6.30
N ASP A 28 13.99 16.46 5.40
CA ASP A 28 14.52 17.54 4.56
C ASP A 28 13.46 18.05 3.56
N SER A 29 12.59 17.16 3.07
CA SER A 29 11.44 17.53 2.23
C SER A 29 10.47 18.43 2.99
N ILE A 30 10.15 18.11 4.25
CA ILE A 30 9.25 18.93 5.08
C ILE A 30 9.90 20.27 5.41
N HIS A 31 11.19 20.28 5.76
CA HIS A 31 11.91 21.53 6.02
C HIS A 31 11.92 22.41 4.78
N TYR A 32 12.27 21.86 3.61
CA TYR A 32 12.28 22.59 2.34
C TYR A 32 10.90 23.15 1.97
N LEU A 33 9.84 22.32 2.08
CA LEU A 33 8.46 22.74 1.82
C LEU A 33 7.96 23.79 2.82
N SER A 34 8.47 23.82 4.06
CA SER A 34 8.10 24.84 5.05
C SER A 34 8.73 26.21 4.79
N GLN A 35 9.86 26.25 4.06
CA GLN A 35 10.60 27.47 3.72
C GLN A 35 10.13 28.09 2.39
N HIS A 36 9.32 27.37 1.60
CA HIS A 36 8.83 27.83 0.31
C HIS A 36 7.29 27.95 0.37
N GLU A 37 6.74 29.09 -0.05
CA GLU A 37 5.29 29.39 0.03
C GLU A 37 4.38 28.45 -0.80
N TRP A 38 4.96 27.49 -1.52
CA TRP A 38 4.25 26.63 -2.46
C TRP A 38 3.89 25.29 -1.80
N ASN A 39 2.60 25.03 -1.61
CA ASN A 39 2.15 23.69 -1.25
C ASN A 39 2.37 22.76 -2.46
N LEU A 40 2.90 21.55 -2.24
CA LEU A 40 3.07 20.48 -3.24
C LEU A 40 1.81 20.31 -4.12
N ASN A 41 0.63 20.54 -3.54
CA ASN A 41 -0.65 20.54 -4.23
C ASN A 41 -0.73 21.58 -5.38
N ASN A 42 -0.28 22.82 -5.14
CA ASN A 42 -0.28 23.88 -6.16
C ASN A 42 0.77 23.60 -7.24
N ALA A 43 1.92 23.02 -6.86
CA ALA A 43 2.96 22.60 -7.79
C ALA A 43 2.49 21.49 -8.74
N LEU A 44 1.81 20.48 -8.21
CA LEU A 44 1.24 19.40 -9.01
C LEU A 44 0.14 19.93 -9.94
N GLN A 45 -0.77 20.77 -9.44
CA GLN A 45 -1.79 21.42 -10.27
C GLN A 45 -1.18 22.29 -11.37
N ALA A 46 -0.07 22.99 -11.09
CA ALA A 46 0.70 23.75 -12.09
C ALA A 46 1.22 22.89 -13.23
N PHE A 47 1.87 21.80 -12.84
CA PHE A 47 2.48 20.87 -13.75
C PHE A 47 1.43 20.22 -14.67
N TYR A 48 0.27 19.86 -14.12
CA TYR A 48 -0.83 19.34 -14.91
C TYR A 48 -1.46 20.42 -15.80
N ALA A 49 -1.71 21.64 -15.32
CA ALA A 49 -2.36 22.70 -16.12
C ALA A 49 -1.54 23.13 -17.35
N GLU A 50 -0.21 23.17 -17.25
CA GLU A 50 0.67 23.52 -18.38
C GLU A 50 0.82 22.38 -19.39
N ASN A 51 0.82 21.12 -18.95
CA ASN A 51 0.96 19.95 -19.84
C ASN A 51 -0.38 19.45 -20.43
N VAL A 52 -1.53 19.76 -19.80
CA VAL A 52 -2.87 19.46 -20.33
C VAL A 52 -3.23 20.35 -21.53
N ARG A 53 -2.57 21.51 -21.73
CA ARG A 53 -2.78 22.33 -22.93
C ARG A 53 -2.34 21.65 -24.24
N GLU A 54 -1.51 20.61 -24.18
CA GLU A 54 -1.17 19.77 -25.35
C GLU A 54 -2.07 18.53 -25.52
N VAL A 55 -2.85 18.16 -24.50
CA VAL A 55 -3.75 17.01 -24.53
C VAL A 55 -5.19 17.51 -24.45
N GLY A 56 -5.67 17.99 -25.59
CA GLY A 56 -7.05 18.40 -25.75
C GLY A 56 -8.04 17.30 -25.38
N LEU A 57 -9.06 17.71 -24.63
CA LEU A 57 -10.30 16.99 -24.27
C LEU A 57 -10.15 15.97 -23.14
N MET A 58 -10.75 16.29 -21.99
CA MET A 58 -11.83 15.53 -21.36
C MET A 58 -12.36 16.35 -20.16
N ASN A 59 -13.49 17.02 -20.38
CA ASN A 59 -14.29 17.65 -19.32
C ASN A 59 -14.90 16.57 -18.42
N GLY A 60 -14.82 16.75 -17.09
CA GLY A 60 -15.71 16.05 -16.16
C GLY A 60 -15.13 15.78 -14.77
N GLY A 61 -15.24 16.76 -13.87
CA GLY A 61 -15.42 16.53 -12.42
C GLY A 61 -14.23 15.99 -11.64
N ASN A 62 -13.21 16.83 -11.40
CA ASN A 62 -12.09 16.49 -10.53
C ASN A 62 -12.16 17.28 -9.22
N GLN A 63 -12.82 16.72 -8.20
CA GLN A 63 -12.70 17.18 -6.81
C GLN A 63 -12.15 16.11 -5.86
N ASP A 64 -11.75 14.93 -6.37
CA ASP A 64 -11.43 13.77 -5.50
C ASP A 64 -9.92 13.45 -5.41
N LEU A 65 -9.09 14.02 -6.31
CA LEU A 65 -7.64 13.83 -6.27
C LEU A 65 -6.97 14.65 -5.15
N THR A 66 -7.42 15.88 -4.95
CA THR A 66 -6.89 16.82 -3.95
C THR A 66 -7.20 16.35 -2.52
N SER A 67 -8.36 15.73 -2.29
CA SER A 67 -8.77 15.16 -1.00
C SER A 67 -8.04 13.85 -0.67
N MET A 68 -7.66 13.05 -1.67
CA MET A 68 -6.84 11.85 -1.49
C MET A 68 -5.40 12.17 -1.08
N ILE A 69 -4.77 13.16 -1.72
CA ILE A 69 -3.38 13.59 -1.42
C ILE A 69 -3.26 14.18 0.00
N ILE A 70 -4.33 14.78 0.54
CA ILE A 70 -4.33 15.42 1.86
C ILE A 70 -4.51 14.40 3.01
N ARG A 71 -5.03 13.19 2.74
CA ARG A 71 -5.31 12.19 3.80
C ARG A 71 -4.14 11.29 4.14
N GLU A 72 -3.17 11.11 3.25
CA GLU A 72 -1.94 10.37 3.56
C GLU A 72 -0.79 11.37 3.74
N LYS A 73 -0.45 11.63 5.00
CA LYS A 73 0.79 12.36 5.33
C LYS A 73 1.97 11.59 4.73
N ASN A 74 2.76 12.31 3.94
CA ASN A 74 4.04 11.89 3.35
C ASN A 74 3.88 11.03 2.10
N ASP A 75 4.38 11.52 0.97
CA ASP A 75 5.47 10.84 0.26
C ASP A 75 5.69 11.51 -1.11
N GLY A 76 6.78 12.26 -1.24
CA GLY A 76 7.29 12.72 -2.54
C GLY A 76 7.60 11.55 -3.51
N TYR A 77 7.68 10.34 -2.97
CA TYR A 77 7.78 9.09 -3.72
C TYR A 77 6.53 8.77 -4.54
N PHE A 78 5.33 9.09 -4.03
CA PHE A 78 4.08 8.88 -4.76
C PHE A 78 4.01 9.76 -6.02
N ALA A 79 4.39 11.04 -5.88
CA ALA A 79 4.43 11.97 -7.01
C ALA A 79 5.45 11.53 -8.08
N LYS A 80 6.65 11.11 -7.67
CA LYS A 80 7.69 10.60 -8.59
C LYS A 80 7.24 9.34 -9.33
N MET A 81 6.59 8.42 -8.63
CA MET A 81 6.16 7.14 -9.19
C MET A 81 4.94 7.29 -10.13
N VAL A 82 3.97 8.15 -9.79
CA VAL A 82 2.85 8.49 -10.69
C VAL A 82 3.39 9.09 -11.99
N TYR A 83 4.37 10.00 -11.89
CA TYR A 83 5.05 10.57 -13.04
C TYR A 83 5.74 9.50 -13.91
N GLU A 84 6.51 8.59 -13.32
CA GLU A 84 7.18 7.51 -14.07
C GLU A 84 6.18 6.55 -14.76
N LEU A 85 5.04 6.25 -14.10
CA LEU A 85 3.99 5.39 -14.65
C LEU A 85 3.22 6.04 -15.80
N GLU A 86 2.89 7.33 -15.69
CA GLU A 86 2.22 8.09 -16.76
C GLU A 86 3.11 8.23 -18.01
N ASN A 87 4.43 8.35 -17.82
CA ASN A 87 5.39 8.55 -18.92
C ASN A 87 5.91 7.26 -19.58
N SER A 88 5.62 6.08 -19.02
CA SER A 88 6.15 4.79 -19.54
C SER A 88 5.39 4.22 -20.76
N SER A 89 4.32 4.88 -21.23
CA SER A 89 3.59 4.59 -22.48
C SER A 89 2.86 3.22 -22.56
N LYS A 90 1.58 3.29 -22.98
CA LYS A 90 0.63 2.18 -23.29
C LYS A 90 -0.10 1.49 -22.12
N ALA A 91 -0.73 2.25 -21.25
CA ALA A 91 -2.07 1.92 -20.77
C ALA A 91 -2.65 3.15 -20.08
N GLN A 92 -3.89 3.47 -20.39
CA GLN A 92 -4.72 4.34 -19.57
C GLN A 92 -4.93 3.60 -18.23
N MET A 93 -3.95 3.68 -17.34
CA MET A 93 -3.95 2.99 -16.06
C MET A 93 -4.86 3.78 -15.12
N ASP A 94 -5.87 3.12 -14.57
CA ASP A 94 -6.75 3.71 -13.57
C ASP A 94 -5.99 3.89 -12.25
N ILE A 95 -5.41 5.08 -12.07
CA ILE A 95 -4.61 5.47 -10.89
C ILE A 95 -5.46 5.36 -9.60
N SER A 96 -6.79 5.51 -9.68
CA SER A 96 -7.69 5.40 -8.52
C SER A 96 -7.71 3.98 -7.91
N SER A 97 -7.35 2.98 -8.74
CA SER A 97 -7.24 1.58 -8.33
C SER A 97 -5.87 1.21 -7.73
N LEU A 98 -4.90 2.13 -7.73
CA LEU A 98 -3.56 1.85 -7.19
C LEU A 98 -3.50 2.12 -5.67
N VAL A 99 -2.77 1.24 -4.97
CA VAL A 99 -2.47 1.39 -3.55
C VAL A 99 -0.96 1.33 -3.37
N VAL A 100 -0.42 2.34 -2.70
CA VAL A 100 1.01 2.40 -2.35
C VAL A 100 1.27 1.50 -1.15
N MET A 101 2.32 0.70 -1.25
CA MET A 101 2.91 -0.06 -0.16
C MET A 101 4.26 0.60 0.15
N GLY A 102 4.35 1.30 1.28
CA GLY A 102 5.60 1.93 1.74
C GLY A 102 6.66 0.91 2.16
N GLU A 103 7.85 1.35 2.56
CA GLU A 103 8.95 0.46 2.99
C GLU A 103 8.54 -0.42 4.19
N ILE A 104 7.83 0.17 5.15
CA ILE A 104 7.30 -0.53 6.33
C ILE A 104 5.96 -1.17 5.98
N LYS A 105 5.96 -2.48 5.78
CA LYS A 105 4.77 -3.27 5.45
C LYS A 105 3.88 -3.51 6.67
N ARG A 106 2.57 -3.63 6.44
CA ARG A 106 1.54 -4.03 7.41
C ARG A 106 1.16 -5.48 7.15
N ILE A 107 1.58 -6.39 8.03
CA ILE A 107 1.57 -7.84 7.81
C ILE A 107 0.61 -8.51 8.79
N ALA A 108 -0.42 -9.19 8.27
CA ALA A 108 -1.30 -10.03 9.07
C ALA A 108 -0.77 -11.47 9.12
N LEU A 109 -0.85 -12.07 10.31
CA LEU A 109 -0.38 -13.41 10.61
C LEU A 109 -1.54 -14.24 11.16
N VAL A 110 -1.96 -15.26 10.42
CA VAL A 110 -3.09 -16.12 10.75
C VAL A 110 -2.67 -17.57 10.56
N ALA A 111 -3.11 -18.45 11.45
CA ALA A 111 -2.86 -19.88 11.32
C ALA A 111 -3.96 -20.69 12.00
N HIS A 112 -4.39 -21.76 11.36
CA HIS A 112 -5.18 -22.80 12.03
C HIS A 112 -4.35 -23.48 13.11
N ASP A 113 -4.98 -24.10 14.11
CA ASP A 113 -4.30 -24.60 15.30
C ASP A 113 -3.15 -25.56 14.98
N LYS A 114 -3.39 -26.52 14.09
CA LYS A 114 -2.39 -27.50 13.61
C LYS A 114 -1.25 -26.88 12.79
N LYS A 115 -1.38 -25.62 12.37
CA LYS A 115 -0.43 -24.89 11.53
C LYS A 115 0.35 -23.80 12.27
N LYS A 116 0.02 -23.50 13.52
CA LYS A 116 0.70 -22.46 14.30
C LYS A 116 2.18 -22.76 14.51
N ALA A 117 2.52 -24.02 14.82
CA ALA A 117 3.92 -24.42 15.00
C ALA A 117 4.74 -24.22 13.72
N GLU A 118 4.21 -24.67 12.59
CA GLU A 118 4.81 -24.49 11.26
C GLU A 118 5.01 -23.00 10.91
N LEU A 119 3.99 -22.17 11.18
CA LEU A 119 4.08 -20.72 10.99
C LEU A 119 5.22 -20.12 11.83
N ILE A 120 5.31 -20.47 13.11
CA ILE A 120 6.34 -19.91 14.02
C ILE A 120 7.74 -20.31 13.57
N GLU A 121 7.96 -21.58 13.26
CA GLU A 121 9.25 -22.10 12.79
C GLU A 121 9.70 -21.37 11.52
N CYS A 122 8.77 -21.17 10.57
CA CYS A 122 9.03 -20.41 9.36
C CYS A 122 9.40 -18.95 9.66
N LEU A 123 8.60 -18.24 10.46
CA LEU A 123 8.81 -16.81 10.72
C LEU A 123 10.06 -16.51 11.56
N GLN A 124 10.51 -17.45 12.41
CA GLN A 124 11.73 -17.28 13.21
C GLN A 124 12.97 -17.03 12.35
N GLN A 125 13.04 -17.63 11.16
CA GLN A 125 14.15 -17.45 10.22
C GLN A 125 14.22 -16.03 9.65
N TYR A 126 13.10 -15.30 9.65
CA TYR A 126 12.98 -13.94 9.09
C TYR A 126 12.72 -12.89 10.16
N ARG A 127 13.02 -13.19 11.43
CA ARG A 127 12.76 -12.32 12.59
C ARG A 127 13.26 -10.89 12.35
N ASP A 128 14.47 -10.72 11.83
CA ASP A 128 15.06 -9.38 11.64
C ASP A 128 14.42 -8.58 10.50
N ILE A 129 13.84 -9.26 9.52
CA ILE A 129 13.05 -8.61 8.46
C ILE A 129 11.70 -8.19 9.04
N LEU A 130 11.03 -9.11 9.75
CA LEU A 130 9.73 -8.87 10.37
C LEU A 130 9.77 -7.75 11.43
N ALA A 131 10.89 -7.57 12.12
CA ALA A 131 11.08 -6.50 13.11
C ALA A 131 11.00 -5.09 12.53
N LYS A 132 11.17 -4.93 11.22
CA LYS A 132 11.08 -3.65 10.51
C LYS A 132 9.65 -3.31 10.06
N HIS A 133 8.69 -4.19 10.34
CA HIS A 133 7.33 -4.13 9.81
C HIS A 133 6.29 -4.13 10.94
N LYS A 134 5.06 -3.72 10.61
CA LYS A 134 3.95 -3.72 11.56
C LYS A 134 3.25 -5.06 11.49
N LEU A 135 3.27 -5.81 12.58
CA LEU A 135 2.68 -7.14 12.66
C LEU A 135 1.30 -7.10 13.33
N TYR A 136 0.37 -7.84 12.73
CA TYR A 136 -0.96 -8.08 13.23
C TYR A 136 -1.20 -9.58 13.32
N GLY A 137 -1.87 -10.08 14.35
CA GLY A 137 -2.17 -11.51 14.46
C GLY A 137 -3.48 -11.78 15.16
N THR A 138 -4.20 -12.83 14.74
CA THR A 138 -5.45 -13.22 15.37
C THR A 138 -5.20 -14.04 16.64
N GLY A 139 -5.99 -13.78 17.68
CA GLY A 139 -6.06 -14.53 18.95
C GLY A 139 -4.73 -15.13 19.43
N THR A 140 -4.69 -16.45 19.49
CA THR A 140 -3.53 -17.22 19.94
C THR A 140 -2.35 -17.16 18.98
N THR A 141 -2.57 -17.03 17.67
CA THR A 141 -1.49 -16.89 16.68
C THR A 141 -0.65 -15.65 16.96
N GLY A 142 -1.29 -14.50 17.16
CA GLY A 142 -0.58 -13.25 17.45
C GLY A 142 0.22 -13.32 18.75
N THR A 143 -0.31 -14.00 19.78
CA THR A 143 0.38 -14.21 21.05
C THR A 143 1.62 -15.09 20.89
N LEU A 144 1.49 -16.25 20.23
CA LEU A 144 2.60 -17.18 20.04
C LEU A 144 3.72 -16.58 19.18
N VAL A 145 3.37 -15.82 18.13
CA VAL A 145 4.36 -15.12 17.31
C VAL A 145 5.13 -14.08 18.13
N GLU A 146 4.42 -13.24 18.89
CA GLU A 146 5.06 -12.23 19.74
C GLU A 146 6.01 -12.87 20.77
N GLU A 147 5.58 -13.98 21.38
CA GLU A 147 6.40 -14.73 22.33
C GLU A 147 7.64 -15.36 21.68
N ALA A 148 7.51 -15.93 20.48
CA ALA A 148 8.60 -16.62 19.80
C ALA A 148 9.61 -15.66 19.18
N LEU A 149 9.15 -14.56 18.58
CA LEU A 149 10.01 -13.62 17.83
C LEU A 149 10.50 -12.45 18.69
N LYS A 150 9.86 -12.20 19.84
CA LYS A 150 10.09 -11.04 20.72
C LYS A 150 9.95 -9.72 19.93
N ILE A 151 8.90 -9.64 19.12
CA ILE A 151 8.52 -8.46 18.32
C ILE A 151 7.07 -8.12 18.65
N PRO A 152 6.71 -6.84 18.85
CA PRO A 152 5.33 -6.45 19.13
C PRO A 152 4.37 -6.91 18.04
N VAL A 153 3.25 -7.52 18.44
CA VAL A 153 2.17 -7.91 17.53
C VAL A 153 0.85 -7.29 18.00
N THR A 154 0.17 -6.56 17.12
CA THR A 154 -1.19 -6.10 17.40
C THR A 154 -2.15 -7.28 17.31
N LYS A 155 -2.78 -7.63 18.42
CA LYS A 155 -3.64 -8.81 18.53
C LYS A 155 -5.09 -8.47 18.20
N PHE A 156 -5.69 -9.28 17.33
CA PHE A 156 -7.12 -9.28 17.03
C PHE A 156 -7.82 -10.43 17.72
N GLU A 157 -9.16 -10.48 17.62
CA GLU A 157 -9.93 -11.64 18.07
C GLU A 157 -9.48 -12.91 17.32
N SER A 158 -9.80 -14.09 17.86
CA SER A 158 -9.59 -15.33 17.12
C SER A 158 -10.45 -15.36 15.86
N GLY A 159 -10.01 -16.05 14.79
CA GLY A 159 -10.80 -16.24 13.56
C GLY A 159 -12.27 -16.59 13.81
N PRO A 160 -12.57 -17.67 14.58
CA PRO A 160 -13.94 -18.08 14.92
C PRO A 160 -14.78 -17.04 15.69
N ARG A 161 -14.14 -16.00 16.25
CA ARG A 161 -14.79 -14.91 17.01
C ARG A 161 -14.81 -13.59 16.23
N GLY A 162 -14.52 -13.61 14.93
CA GLY A 162 -14.57 -12.45 14.06
C GLY A 162 -13.21 -11.79 13.76
N GLY A 163 -12.09 -12.39 14.19
CA GLY A 163 -10.75 -11.89 13.85
C GLY A 163 -10.49 -11.76 12.35
N ASP A 164 -11.01 -12.71 11.57
CA ASP A 164 -10.86 -12.70 10.10
C ASP A 164 -11.62 -11.51 9.48
N GLN A 165 -12.74 -11.12 10.07
CA GLN A 165 -13.52 -9.95 9.63
C GLN A 165 -12.83 -8.64 10.02
N GLN A 166 -12.17 -8.58 11.19
CA GLN A 166 -11.35 -7.43 11.58
C GLN A 166 -10.19 -7.23 10.59
N LEU A 167 -9.53 -8.31 10.17
CA LEU A 167 -8.50 -8.25 9.13
C LEU A 167 -9.08 -7.86 7.78
N GLY A 168 -10.24 -8.39 7.40
CA GLY A 168 -10.96 -8.01 6.19
C GLY A 168 -11.26 -6.50 6.13
N ALA A 169 -11.68 -5.90 7.26
CA ALA A 169 -11.90 -4.46 7.37
C ALA A 169 -10.61 -3.65 7.16
N LYS A 170 -9.46 -4.15 7.63
CA LYS A 170 -8.16 -3.51 7.37
C LYS A 170 -7.73 -3.63 5.91
N ILE A 171 -8.02 -4.75 5.26
CA ILE A 171 -7.78 -4.91 3.82
C ILE A 171 -8.57 -3.84 3.04
N THR A 172 -9.86 -3.70 3.32
CA THR A 172 -10.72 -2.74 2.60
C THR A 172 -10.37 -1.29 2.90
N SER A 173 -9.85 -1.03 4.10
CA SER A 173 -9.37 0.30 4.52
C SER A 173 -7.95 0.62 4.02
N ARG A 174 -7.33 -0.27 3.22
CA ARG A 174 -5.93 -0.14 2.74
C ARG A 174 -4.91 -0.08 3.87
N GLU A 175 -5.23 -0.68 5.02
CA GLU A 175 -4.40 -0.71 6.23
C GLU A 175 -3.70 -2.06 6.46
N LEU A 176 -3.70 -2.90 5.43
CA LEU A 176 -3.00 -4.18 5.39
C LEU A 176 -2.37 -4.36 4.03
N ASP A 177 -1.14 -4.87 3.98
CA ASP A 177 -0.34 -4.99 2.75
C ASP A 177 -0.05 -6.46 2.41
N ILE A 178 0.17 -7.27 3.44
CA ILE A 178 0.55 -8.67 3.34
C ILE A 178 -0.33 -9.50 4.27
N LEU A 179 -0.79 -10.64 3.77
CA LEU A 179 -1.49 -11.67 4.54
C LEU A 179 -0.68 -12.97 4.50
N ILE A 180 -0.16 -13.40 5.65
CA ILE A 180 0.42 -14.73 5.85
C ILE A 180 -0.62 -15.57 6.57
N PHE A 181 -1.22 -16.53 5.87
CA PHE A 181 -2.31 -17.34 6.40
C PHE A 181 -2.05 -18.84 6.19
N PHE A 182 -1.55 -19.51 7.23
CA PHE A 182 -1.33 -20.96 7.18
C PHE A 182 -2.61 -21.71 7.50
N ILE A 183 -3.26 -22.17 6.44
CA ILE A 183 -4.54 -22.88 6.47
C ILE A 183 -4.24 -24.39 6.55
N ASP A 184 -4.91 -25.10 7.44
CA ASP A 184 -4.92 -26.57 7.43
C ASP A 184 -5.87 -27.09 6.34
N PRO A 185 -5.37 -27.71 5.25
CA PRO A 185 -6.21 -28.18 4.17
C PRO A 185 -6.87 -29.54 4.45
N LEU A 186 -6.48 -30.24 5.53
CA LEU A 186 -6.94 -31.60 5.83
C LEU A 186 -8.02 -31.64 6.92
N ASP A 187 -8.40 -30.48 7.47
CA ASP A 187 -9.35 -30.38 8.56
C ASP A 187 -10.56 -29.52 8.17
N SER A 188 -11.71 -29.81 8.78
CA SER A 188 -12.93 -29.02 8.62
C SER A 188 -12.92 -27.86 9.61
N HIS A 189 -13.07 -26.63 9.12
CA HIS A 189 -13.05 -25.43 9.97
C HIS A 189 -14.45 -24.85 10.13
N PRO A 190 -14.93 -24.63 11.38
CA PRO A 190 -16.25 -24.02 11.63
C PRO A 190 -16.44 -22.64 10.98
N HIS A 191 -15.34 -21.95 10.68
CA HIS A 191 -15.28 -20.61 10.10
C HIS A 191 -14.76 -20.63 8.65
N ALA A 192 -14.90 -21.75 7.92
CA ALA A 192 -14.40 -21.88 6.55
C ALA A 192 -14.93 -20.79 5.59
N ALA A 193 -16.17 -20.32 5.80
CA ALA A 193 -16.74 -19.21 5.04
C ALA A 193 -15.96 -17.89 5.24
N ASP A 194 -15.53 -17.62 6.48
CA ASP A 194 -14.74 -16.43 6.82
C ASP A 194 -13.34 -16.49 6.18
N VAL A 195 -12.70 -17.67 6.20
CA VAL A 195 -11.40 -17.91 5.53
C VAL A 195 -11.49 -17.57 4.03
N GLN A 196 -12.51 -18.10 3.34
CA GLN A 196 -12.70 -17.85 1.91
C GLN A 196 -13.03 -16.38 1.64
N ALA A 197 -13.84 -15.74 2.48
CA ALA A 197 -14.16 -14.33 2.36
C ALA A 197 -12.91 -13.44 2.50
N LEU A 198 -12.02 -13.76 3.45
CA LEU A 198 -10.78 -13.04 3.67
C LEU A 198 -9.81 -13.17 2.48
N LEU A 199 -9.60 -14.40 1.98
CA LEU A 199 -8.75 -14.64 0.81
C LEU A 199 -9.31 -13.96 -0.45
N ARG A 200 -10.62 -13.96 -0.63
CA ARG A 200 -11.28 -13.24 -1.73
C ARG A 200 -11.03 -11.73 -1.62
N LEU A 201 -11.13 -11.14 -0.42
CA LEU A 201 -10.79 -9.73 -0.21
C LEU A 201 -9.32 -9.46 -0.52
N ALA A 202 -8.41 -10.35 -0.12
CA ALA A 202 -6.99 -10.22 -0.45
C ALA A 202 -6.77 -10.15 -1.96
N GLN A 203 -7.43 -11.03 -2.74
CA GLN A 203 -7.36 -11.02 -4.20
C GLN A 203 -7.94 -9.75 -4.83
N VAL A 204 -9.11 -9.29 -4.36
CA VAL A 204 -9.74 -8.06 -4.86
C VAL A 204 -8.85 -6.85 -4.62
N TYR A 205 -8.21 -6.75 -3.46
CA TYR A 205 -7.37 -5.60 -3.12
C TYR A 205 -5.91 -5.77 -3.58
N GLY A 206 -5.56 -6.88 -4.23
CA GLY A 206 -4.19 -7.17 -4.63
C GLY A 206 -3.20 -7.27 -3.46
N ILE A 207 -3.68 -7.65 -2.27
CA ILE A 207 -2.83 -7.95 -1.10
C ILE A 207 -1.91 -9.11 -1.46
N VAL A 208 -0.64 -9.05 -1.07
CA VAL A 208 0.26 -10.20 -1.19
C VAL A 208 -0.16 -11.27 -0.19
N CYS A 209 -0.47 -12.48 -0.68
CA CYS A 209 -0.94 -13.57 0.16
C CYS A 209 0.05 -14.74 0.14
N ALA A 210 0.48 -15.18 1.32
CA ALA A 210 1.32 -16.36 1.50
C ALA A 210 0.59 -17.39 2.37
N THR A 211 0.40 -18.60 1.85
CA THR A 211 -0.37 -19.66 2.53
C THR A 211 0.48 -20.87 2.90
N THR A 212 1.76 -20.86 2.56
CA THR A 212 2.73 -21.93 2.82
C THR A 212 4.09 -21.35 3.22
N ALA A 213 4.92 -22.13 3.91
CA ALA A 213 6.29 -21.73 4.22
C ALA A 213 7.11 -21.40 2.97
N ALA A 214 6.91 -22.13 1.87
CA ALA A 214 7.58 -21.84 0.60
C ALA A 214 7.21 -20.46 0.05
N THR A 215 5.93 -20.06 0.11
CA THR A 215 5.53 -18.72 -0.33
C THR A 215 6.06 -17.64 0.60
N VAL A 216 6.17 -17.92 1.91
CA VAL A 216 6.78 -16.99 2.88
C VAL A 216 8.27 -16.79 2.59
N ASP A 217 9.01 -17.84 2.25
CA ASP A 217 10.42 -17.73 1.90
C ASP A 217 10.65 -16.82 0.68
N PHE A 218 9.94 -17.07 -0.42
CA PHE A 218 9.99 -16.21 -1.61
C PHE A 218 9.57 -14.76 -1.30
N LEU A 219 8.58 -14.58 -0.43
CA LEU A 219 8.08 -13.26 -0.07
C LEU A 219 9.09 -12.48 0.79
N LEU A 220 9.56 -13.06 1.88
CA LEU A 220 10.39 -12.38 2.86
C LEU A 220 11.85 -12.24 2.40
N SER A 221 12.30 -13.06 1.43
CA SER A 221 13.60 -12.89 0.76
C SER A 221 13.59 -11.81 -0.34
N SER A 222 12.42 -11.30 -0.73
CA SER A 222 12.31 -10.31 -1.81
C SER A 222 12.83 -8.93 -1.39
N THR A 223 13.58 -8.27 -2.30
CA THR A 223 14.02 -6.87 -2.09
C THR A 223 12.83 -5.91 -1.96
N LYS A 224 11.65 -6.31 -2.44
CA LYS A 224 10.39 -5.53 -2.33
C LYS A 224 9.87 -5.40 -0.91
N MET A 225 10.38 -6.18 0.05
CA MET A 225 10.05 -5.99 1.46
C MET A 225 10.59 -4.66 1.99
N SER A 226 11.77 -4.22 1.55
CA SER A 226 12.39 -2.95 1.95
C SER A 226 12.13 -1.79 0.99
N GLU A 227 11.56 -2.03 -0.18
CA GLU A 227 11.29 -0.99 -1.18
C GLU A 227 9.81 -0.58 -1.19
N PRO A 228 9.48 0.69 -1.50
CA PRO A 228 8.13 1.08 -1.84
C PRO A 228 7.71 0.45 -3.18
N HIS A 229 6.44 0.07 -3.31
CA HIS A 229 5.87 -0.40 -4.56
C HIS A 229 4.35 -0.19 -4.58
N PHE A 230 3.71 -0.46 -5.72
CA PHE A 230 2.26 -0.39 -5.85
C PHE A 230 1.66 -1.78 -6.02
N ARG A 231 0.42 -1.91 -5.55
CA ARG A 231 -0.49 -2.98 -5.95
C ARG A 231 -1.75 -2.38 -6.55
N LYS A 232 -2.46 -3.19 -7.32
CA LYS A 232 -3.69 -2.77 -7.99
C LYS A 232 -4.89 -3.46 -7.35
N ILE A 233 -5.92 -2.68 -7.04
CA ILE A 233 -7.25 -3.17 -6.70
C ILE A 233 -7.93 -3.62 -7.99
N GLN A 234 -8.47 -4.82 -7.99
CA GLN A 234 -9.25 -5.37 -9.09
C GLN A 234 -10.57 -4.61 -9.21
N THR A 235 -10.75 -3.93 -10.34
CA THR A 235 -12.01 -3.30 -10.73
C THR A 235 -12.66 -4.16 -11.82
N SER A 236 -13.98 -4.33 -11.76
CA SER A 236 -14.70 -4.97 -12.87
C SER A 236 -14.53 -4.10 -14.11
N GLN A 237 -14.02 -4.65 -15.21
CA GLN A 237 -14.12 -3.96 -16.49
C GLN A 237 -15.62 -3.76 -16.76
N THR A 238 -16.06 -2.51 -16.89
CA THR A 238 -17.35 -2.23 -17.51
C THR A 238 -17.29 -2.81 -18.92
N SER A 239 -17.96 -3.95 -19.13
CA SER A 239 -18.22 -4.46 -20.47
C SER A 239 -18.79 -3.30 -21.27
N LYS A 240 -18.16 -2.94 -22.40
CA LYS A 240 -18.77 -2.05 -23.38
C LYS A 240 -20.22 -2.53 -23.58
N PRO A 241 -21.24 -1.66 -23.46
CA PRO A 241 -22.59 -2.07 -23.81
C PRO A 241 -22.54 -2.60 -25.26
N LYS A 242 -23.04 -3.83 -25.42
CA LYS A 242 -23.22 -4.45 -26.74
C LYS A 242 -24.18 -3.61 -27.59
#